data_AF-A0A194X7V5-F1
#
_entry.id   AF-A0A194X7V5-F1
#
_cell.length_a   1.000
_cell.length_b   1.000
_cell.length_c   1.000
_cell.angle_alpha   90.00
_cell.angle_beta   90.00
_cell.angle_gamma   90.00
#
_symmetry.space_group_name_H-M   'P 1'
#
loop_
_entity.id
_entity.type
_entity.pdbx_description
1 polymer ?
#
loop_
_entity_poly.entity_id
_entity_poly.type
_entity_poly.pdbx_seq_one_letter_code
_entity_poly.pdbx_strand_id
1 'polypeptide(L)'
;MFPIDDQKDIELYTSTIRNFLNYVLHHRVCEEYTSDVLAARKVCSLAEKELWAIKQLEKKLPGDFNIAASTLHGGRYENLHMGTAPWAVESPEYQEYAAADQGLEVRDAEMIFKTAIAFAGDDDMFIEAMKADIHIVKTTTRCFEVAGIERPDLLTASQYKSVPHVRGIKALGVLKLKHWEGPKIIPEDFTDDEDDQTNKSDAIESFWLEDDILQLCYIGLKMEIEVHELNIGVKFFDRLHGLYCSFFVALPNEKMLGYKESGKTSFPETQKTLG
;
A
#
# COMPACT_ATOMS: atom_id res chain seq x y z
N MET A 1 7.94 -13.89 9.50
CA MET A 1 8.81 -12.98 8.72
C MET A 1 9.86 -12.45 9.69
N PHE A 2 11.15 -12.58 9.40
CA PHE A 2 12.18 -11.98 10.25
C PHE A 2 11.99 -10.45 10.22
N PRO A 3 11.94 -9.76 11.37
CA PRO A 3 11.83 -8.31 11.39
C PRO A 3 13.10 -7.75 10.75
N ILE A 4 12.93 -7.10 9.60
CA ILE A 4 13.98 -6.32 8.95
C ILE A 4 13.87 -4.93 9.56
N ASP A 5 14.68 -4.67 10.58
CA ASP A 5 14.56 -3.46 11.40
C ASP A 5 15.49 -2.35 10.90
N ASP A 6 16.68 -2.71 10.38
CA ASP A 6 17.68 -1.75 9.90
C ASP A 6 18.09 -2.03 8.44
N GLN A 7 18.56 -0.98 7.76
CA GLN A 7 19.13 -1.05 6.41
C GLN A 7 20.29 -2.05 6.36
N LYS A 8 21.08 -2.14 7.44
CA LYS A 8 22.20 -3.09 7.57
C LYS A 8 21.76 -4.54 7.49
N ASP A 9 20.56 -4.88 7.96
CA ASP A 9 20.05 -6.25 7.88
C ASP A 9 19.76 -6.62 6.42
N ILE A 10 19.18 -5.69 5.66
CA ILE A 10 18.93 -5.85 4.22
C ILE A 10 20.26 -6.02 3.47
N GLU A 11 21.24 -5.18 3.77
CA GLU A 11 22.59 -5.27 3.19
C GLU A 11 23.25 -6.62 3.52
N LEU A 12 23.13 -7.07 4.77
CA LEU A 12 23.63 -8.38 5.19
C LEU A 12 22.97 -9.51 4.39
N TYR A 13 21.64 -9.58 4.36
CA TYR A 13 20.91 -10.66 3.68
C TYR A 13 21.20 -10.70 2.17
N THR A 14 21.16 -9.53 1.53
CA THR A 14 21.44 -9.43 0.09
C THR A 14 22.89 -9.75 -0.23
N SER A 15 23.85 -9.35 0.62
CA SER A 15 25.27 -9.68 0.45
C SER A 15 25.56 -11.17 0.65
N THR A 16 24.90 -11.83 1.62
CA THR A 16 25.04 -13.29 1.82
C THR A 16 24.63 -14.06 0.57
N ILE A 17 23.47 -13.75 -0.02
CA ILE A 17 22.99 -14.39 -1.25
C ILE A 17 23.94 -14.08 -2.41
N ARG A 18 24.35 -12.80 -2.55
CA ARG A 18 25.28 -12.37 -3.61
C ARG A 18 26.62 -13.10 -3.54
N ASN A 19 27.17 -13.30 -2.34
CA ASN A 19 28.42 -14.01 -2.12
C ASN A 19 28.29 -15.50 -2.47
N PHE A 20 27.16 -16.12 -2.14
CA PHE A 20 26.87 -17.49 -2.57
C PHE A 20 26.80 -17.62 -4.10
N LEU A 21 26.10 -16.72 -4.79
CA LEU A 21 26.03 -16.72 -6.25
C LEU A 21 27.40 -16.48 -6.90
N ASN A 22 28.23 -15.61 -6.31
CA ASN A 22 29.62 -15.42 -6.74
C ASN A 22 30.45 -16.69 -6.58
N TYR A 23 30.24 -17.45 -5.50
CA TYR A 23 30.90 -18.74 -5.29
C TYR A 23 30.54 -19.74 -6.39
N VAL A 24 29.24 -19.86 -6.73
CA VAL A 24 28.75 -20.73 -7.82
C VAL A 24 29.41 -20.39 -9.15
N LEU A 25 29.46 -19.10 -9.50
CA LEU A 25 30.12 -18.61 -10.73
C LEU A 25 31.62 -18.88 -10.74
N HIS A 26 32.31 -18.62 -9.62
CA HIS A 26 33.76 -18.79 -9.51
C HIS A 26 34.18 -20.26 -9.67
N HIS A 27 33.41 -21.18 -9.08
CA HIS A 27 33.70 -22.61 -9.14
C HIS A 27 33.07 -23.30 -10.36
N ARG A 28 32.44 -22.54 -11.26
CA ARG A 28 31.77 -23.04 -12.47
C ARG A 28 30.80 -24.18 -12.18
N VAL A 29 30.05 -24.04 -11.09
CA VAL A 29 29.00 -24.99 -10.72
C VAL A 29 27.76 -24.66 -11.56
N CYS A 30 27.20 -25.67 -12.25
CA CYS A 30 26.03 -25.53 -13.11
C CYS A 30 26.19 -24.47 -14.21
N GLU A 31 27.21 -24.64 -15.07
CA GLU A 31 27.51 -23.71 -16.15
C GLU A 31 26.32 -23.47 -17.10
N GLU A 32 25.43 -24.46 -17.25
CA GLU A 32 24.21 -24.37 -18.05
C GLU A 32 23.25 -23.26 -17.58
N TYR A 33 23.32 -22.86 -16.30
CA TYR A 33 22.49 -21.79 -15.71
C TYR A 33 23.28 -20.50 -15.43
N THR A 34 24.47 -20.34 -16.00
CA THR A 34 25.32 -19.15 -15.77
C THR A 34 24.56 -17.83 -15.99
N SER A 35 23.74 -17.76 -17.04
CA SER A 35 22.91 -16.60 -17.35
C SER A 35 21.92 -16.28 -16.21
N ASP A 36 21.26 -17.31 -15.68
CA ASP A 36 20.26 -17.17 -14.62
C ASP A 36 20.91 -16.79 -13.30
N VAL A 37 22.08 -17.34 -12.98
CA VAL A 37 22.87 -16.97 -11.80
C VAL A 37 23.30 -15.49 -11.87
N LEU A 38 23.71 -15.02 -13.05
CA LEU A 38 24.02 -13.59 -13.27
C LEU A 38 22.77 -12.71 -13.14
N ALA A 39 21.61 -13.17 -13.62
CA ALA A 39 20.34 -12.46 -13.47
C ALA A 39 19.91 -12.38 -11.99
N ALA A 40 19.96 -13.49 -11.26
CA ALA A 40 19.68 -13.56 -9.82
C ALA A 40 20.61 -12.62 -9.01
N ARG A 41 21.89 -12.55 -9.38
CA ARG A 41 22.85 -11.64 -8.76
C ARG A 41 22.44 -10.17 -8.94
N LYS A 42 21.90 -9.79 -10.12
CA LYS A 42 21.38 -8.43 -10.35
C LYS A 42 20.16 -8.15 -9.49
N VAL A 43 19.29 -9.13 -9.29
CA VAL A 43 18.13 -9.00 -8.38
C VAL A 43 18.58 -8.69 -6.96
N CYS A 44 19.69 -9.28 -6.47
CA CYS A 44 20.21 -8.93 -5.14
C CYS A 44 20.61 -7.45 -5.00
N SER A 45 20.99 -6.77 -6.08
CA SER A 45 21.30 -5.33 -6.06
C SER A 45 20.04 -4.46 -6.12
N LEU A 46 18.98 -4.94 -6.77
CA LEU A 46 17.67 -4.28 -6.76
C LEU A 46 17.01 -4.44 -5.39
N ALA A 47 17.01 -5.66 -4.83
CA ALA A 47 16.43 -5.98 -3.53
C ALA A 47 16.97 -5.08 -2.41
N GLU A 48 18.29 -4.82 -2.41
CA GLU A 48 18.91 -3.94 -1.41
C GLU A 48 18.28 -2.54 -1.37
N LYS A 49 17.99 -1.97 -2.55
CA LYS A 49 17.37 -0.64 -2.67
C LYS A 49 15.86 -0.68 -2.44
N GLU A 50 15.19 -1.61 -3.11
CA GLU A 50 13.73 -1.70 -3.14
C GLU A 50 13.15 -2.13 -1.79
N LEU A 51 13.77 -3.07 -1.09
CA LEU A 51 13.34 -3.49 0.25
C LEU A 51 13.48 -2.35 1.26
N TRP A 52 14.56 -1.57 1.18
CA TRP A 52 14.74 -0.43 2.06
C TRP A 52 13.75 0.69 1.78
N ALA A 53 13.46 0.96 0.50
CA ALA A 53 12.40 1.89 0.11
C ALA A 53 11.03 1.43 0.64
N ILE A 54 10.71 0.13 0.53
CA ILE A 54 9.48 -0.45 1.10
C ILE A 54 9.41 -0.24 2.61
N LYS A 55 10.50 -0.49 3.35
CA LYS A 55 10.53 -0.27 4.81
C LYS A 55 10.28 1.17 5.22
N GLN A 56 10.74 2.12 4.42
CA GLN A 56 10.43 3.53 4.66
C GLN A 56 8.98 3.86 4.27
N LEU A 57 8.45 3.28 3.19
CA LEU A 57 7.07 3.45 2.74
C LEU A 57 6.04 2.89 3.74
N GLU A 58 6.31 1.73 4.35
CA GLU A 58 5.44 1.12 5.37
C GLU A 58 5.15 2.08 6.53
N LYS A 59 6.07 3.00 6.84
CA LYS A 59 5.93 3.98 7.92
C LYS A 59 5.23 5.27 7.51
N LYS A 60 5.09 5.52 6.21
CA LYS A 60 4.54 6.78 5.68
C LYS A 60 3.18 6.62 5.02
N LEU A 61 2.88 5.44 4.48
CA LEU A 61 1.56 5.15 3.92
C LEU A 61 0.52 4.99 5.04
N PRO A 62 -0.74 5.39 4.81
CA PRO A 62 -1.30 5.85 3.54
C PRO A 62 -1.05 7.35 3.22
N GLY A 63 -0.53 8.15 4.15
CA GLY A 63 -0.25 9.58 3.97
C GLY A 63 -1.28 10.49 4.66
N ASP A 64 -0.92 11.74 4.90
CA ASP A 64 -1.72 12.68 5.69
C ASP A 64 -3.07 13.00 5.01
N PHE A 65 -3.07 13.15 3.68
CA PHE A 65 -4.27 13.36 2.87
C PHE A 65 -5.22 12.16 2.92
N ASN A 66 -4.69 10.95 2.77
CA ASN A 66 -5.49 9.73 2.80
C ASN A 66 -6.05 9.47 4.21
N ILE A 67 -5.24 9.71 5.26
CA ILE A 67 -5.71 9.66 6.65
C ILE A 67 -6.80 10.72 6.89
N ALA A 68 -6.64 11.93 6.33
CA ALA A 68 -7.65 12.99 6.45
C ALA A 68 -8.98 12.58 5.78
N ALA A 69 -8.93 12.03 4.57
CA ALA A 69 -10.12 11.54 3.86
C ALA A 69 -10.83 10.44 4.65
N SER A 70 -10.08 9.45 5.15
CA SER A 70 -10.60 8.36 5.99
C SER A 70 -11.20 8.86 7.32
N THR A 71 -10.57 9.87 7.94
CA THR A 71 -11.05 10.46 9.20
C THR A 71 -12.39 11.20 9.01
N LEU A 72 -12.60 11.88 7.87
CA LEU A 72 -13.76 12.74 7.63
C LEU A 72 -14.97 12.01 7.02
N HIS A 73 -14.72 11.05 6.13
CA HIS A 73 -15.75 10.46 5.26
C HIS A 73 -16.01 8.98 5.55
N GLY A 74 -15.43 8.47 6.63
CA GLY A 74 -15.48 7.07 7.02
C GLY A 74 -14.26 6.29 6.53
N GLY A 75 -13.96 5.20 7.23
CA GLY A 75 -12.80 4.35 6.96
C GLY A 75 -12.13 3.91 8.26
N ARG A 76 -10.94 3.32 8.15
CA ARG A 76 -10.18 2.82 9.30
C ARG A 76 -9.83 3.90 10.31
N TYR A 77 -9.55 5.13 9.86
CA TYR A 77 -9.09 6.21 10.73
C TYR A 77 -10.23 7.00 11.38
N GLU A 78 -11.48 6.68 11.05
CA GLU A 78 -12.65 7.25 11.71
C GLU A 78 -12.63 6.90 13.20
N ASN A 79 -12.56 7.93 14.07
CA ASN A 79 -12.46 7.82 15.53
C ASN A 79 -11.12 7.28 16.10
N LEU A 80 -10.05 7.13 15.30
CA LEU A 80 -8.73 6.74 15.80
C LEU A 80 -7.92 7.89 16.44
N HIS A 81 -8.46 9.11 16.47
CA HIS A 81 -7.79 10.22 17.14
C HIS A 81 -7.89 10.07 18.68
N MET A 82 -6.97 9.30 19.26
CA MET A 82 -6.89 9.01 20.70
C MET A 82 -6.39 10.18 21.56
N GLY A 83 -6.09 11.35 20.98
CA GLY A 83 -5.57 12.51 21.71
C GLY A 83 -6.49 13.06 22.82
N THR A 84 -7.72 12.57 22.95
CA THR A 84 -8.68 12.93 24.02
C THR A 84 -9.07 11.77 24.95
N ALA A 85 -8.50 10.57 24.77
CA ALA A 85 -8.81 9.44 25.62
C ALA A 85 -8.09 9.57 26.99
N PRO A 86 -8.79 9.57 28.14
CA PRO A 86 -8.19 9.79 29.45
C PRO A 86 -7.06 8.81 29.81
N TRP A 87 -7.12 7.58 29.28
CA TRP A 87 -6.16 6.52 29.53
C TRP A 87 -4.91 6.58 28.64
N ALA A 88 -4.91 7.36 27.55
CA ALA A 88 -3.78 7.49 26.63
C ALA A 88 -2.72 8.52 27.10
N VAL A 89 -3.12 9.44 27.99
CA VAL A 89 -2.25 10.52 28.51
C VAL A 89 -1.31 10.01 29.62
N GLU A 90 -1.61 8.87 30.24
CA GLU A 90 -0.92 8.41 31.46
C GLU A 90 0.21 7.38 31.22
N SER A 91 0.43 6.91 29.99
CA SER A 91 1.45 5.89 29.71
C SER A 91 2.54 6.40 28.74
N PRO A 92 3.78 6.58 29.21
CA PRO A 92 4.93 6.92 28.36
C PRO A 92 5.25 5.84 27.32
N GLU A 93 4.96 4.56 27.63
CA GLU A 93 5.15 3.43 26.70
C GLU A 93 4.13 3.46 25.55
N TYR A 94 2.95 4.05 25.74
CA TYR A 94 1.96 4.22 24.68
C TYR A 94 2.29 5.36 23.72
N GLN A 95 3.11 6.35 24.09
CA GLN A 95 3.47 7.44 23.17
C GLN A 95 4.30 6.97 21.97
N GLU A 96 5.07 5.89 22.14
CA GLU A 96 5.91 5.31 21.07
C GLU A 96 5.12 4.36 20.16
N TYR A 97 4.15 3.60 20.70
CA TYR A 97 3.22 2.78 19.91
C TYR A 97 2.09 3.58 19.26
N ALA A 98 1.68 4.71 19.85
CA ALA A 98 0.57 5.53 19.37
C ALA A 98 0.96 6.55 18.30
N ALA A 99 2.24 6.70 17.95
CA ALA A 99 2.66 7.63 16.89
C ALA A 99 2.32 7.16 15.47
N ALA A 100 2.06 5.85 15.28
CA ALA A 100 1.86 5.26 13.95
C ALA A 100 0.39 5.00 13.56
N ASP A 101 -0.55 5.04 14.51
CA ASP A 101 -1.96 4.64 14.28
C ASP A 101 -2.96 5.66 14.86
N GLN A 102 -2.54 6.93 15.02
CA GLN A 102 -3.45 8.01 15.37
C GLN A 102 -4.07 8.59 14.10
N GLY A 103 -5.40 8.62 14.05
CA GLY A 103 -6.13 9.45 13.10
C GLY A 103 -5.79 10.94 13.29
N LEU A 104 -6.31 11.80 12.42
CA LEU A 104 -6.11 13.26 12.51
C LEU A 104 -7.21 13.92 13.35
N GLU A 105 -6.92 15.07 13.96
CA GLU A 105 -7.98 15.87 14.59
C GLU A 105 -8.92 16.33 13.48
N VAL A 106 -10.23 16.31 13.70
CA VAL A 106 -11.22 16.65 12.66
C VAL A 106 -10.91 17.98 11.98
N ARG A 107 -10.47 18.99 12.74
CA ARG A 107 -10.08 20.30 12.18
C ARG A 107 -8.85 20.23 11.28
N ASP A 108 -7.85 19.44 11.66
CA ASP A 108 -6.64 19.24 10.87
C ASP A 108 -6.96 18.45 9.61
N ALA A 109 -7.77 17.39 9.73
CA ALA A 109 -8.25 16.58 8.61
C ALA A 109 -9.03 17.44 7.62
N GLU A 110 -9.99 18.25 8.08
CA GLU A 110 -10.75 19.18 7.23
C GLU A 110 -9.85 20.14 6.47
N MET A 111 -8.85 20.71 7.16
CA MET A 111 -7.93 21.67 6.57
C MET A 111 -7.05 21.00 5.50
N ILE A 112 -6.50 19.82 5.77
CA ILE A 112 -5.69 19.05 4.82
C ILE A 112 -6.53 18.66 3.60
N PHE A 113 -7.71 18.08 3.82
CA PHE A 113 -8.58 17.61 2.74
C PHE A 113 -9.06 18.76 1.85
N LYS A 114 -9.60 19.84 2.42
CA LYS A 114 -10.07 21.00 1.64
C LYS A 114 -8.93 21.68 0.88
N THR A 115 -7.74 21.76 1.48
CA THR A 115 -6.55 22.33 0.82
C THR A 115 -6.12 21.44 -0.35
N ALA A 116 -6.12 20.12 -0.16
CA ALA A 116 -5.83 19.16 -1.21
C ALA A 116 -6.78 19.32 -2.40
N ILE A 117 -8.10 19.35 -2.16
CA ILE A 117 -9.09 19.57 -3.22
C ILE A 117 -8.89 20.92 -3.92
N ALA A 118 -8.62 21.98 -3.17
CA ALA A 118 -8.45 23.32 -3.74
C ALA A 118 -7.24 23.45 -4.69
N PHE A 119 -6.18 22.67 -4.47
CA PHE A 119 -4.97 22.74 -5.30
C PHE A 119 -4.82 21.61 -6.31
N ALA A 120 -5.32 20.40 -6.00
CA ALA A 120 -5.17 19.22 -6.85
C ALA A 120 -6.46 18.81 -7.59
N GLY A 121 -7.63 19.20 -7.08
CA GLY A 121 -8.91 18.95 -7.71
C GLY A 121 -9.26 19.97 -8.78
N ASP A 122 -10.34 19.69 -9.53
CA ASP A 122 -10.94 20.66 -10.44
C ASP A 122 -11.99 21.54 -9.73
N ASP A 123 -12.47 22.56 -10.44
CA ASP A 123 -13.45 23.51 -9.90
C ASP A 123 -14.77 22.83 -9.48
N ASP A 124 -15.18 21.78 -10.20
CA ASP A 124 -16.41 21.04 -9.94
C ASP A 124 -16.28 20.20 -8.65
N MET A 125 -15.16 19.50 -8.48
CA MET A 125 -14.80 18.76 -7.27
C MET A 125 -14.73 19.69 -6.05
N PHE A 126 -14.19 20.90 -6.22
CA PHE A 126 -14.15 21.91 -5.16
C PHE A 126 -15.56 22.36 -4.75
N ILE A 127 -16.44 22.62 -5.74
CA ILE A 127 -17.83 23.02 -5.48
C ILE A 127 -18.58 21.89 -4.76
N GLU A 128 -18.46 20.65 -5.23
CA GLU A 128 -19.11 19.50 -4.59
C GLU A 128 -18.57 19.25 -3.18
N ALA A 129 -17.25 19.38 -2.97
CA ALA A 129 -16.65 19.22 -1.65
C ALA A 129 -17.16 20.25 -0.62
N MET A 130 -17.65 21.41 -1.07
CA MET A 130 -18.23 22.43 -0.21
C MET A 130 -19.71 22.19 0.14
N LYS A 131 -20.41 21.26 -0.53
CA LYS A 131 -21.84 20.96 -0.28
C LYS A 131 -22.10 20.04 0.91
N ALA A 132 -21.04 19.63 1.63
CA ALA A 132 -21.04 18.87 2.89
C ALA A 132 -21.55 17.41 2.85
N ASP A 133 -22.19 16.94 1.78
CA ASP A 133 -22.60 15.54 1.63
C ASP A 133 -21.55 14.73 0.87
N ILE A 134 -20.40 14.49 1.51
CA ILE A 134 -19.34 13.63 0.96
C ILE A 134 -19.38 12.30 1.71
N HIS A 135 -19.54 11.22 0.97
CA HIS A 135 -19.58 9.87 1.50
C HIS A 135 -18.93 8.87 0.54
N ILE A 136 -18.54 7.71 1.08
CA ILE A 136 -17.96 6.60 0.31
C ILE A 136 -19.07 5.94 -0.51
N VAL A 137 -18.85 5.83 -1.82
CA VAL A 137 -19.75 5.14 -2.75
C VAL A 137 -19.28 3.71 -3.04
N LYS A 138 -17.96 3.49 -3.01
CA LYS A 138 -17.36 2.20 -3.34
C LYS A 138 -16.11 1.94 -2.49
N THR A 139 -16.04 0.72 -1.98
CA THR A 139 -14.87 0.17 -1.28
C THR A 139 -14.38 -1.04 -2.06
N THR A 140 -13.09 -1.08 -2.38
CA THR A 140 -12.48 -2.21 -3.09
C THR A 140 -11.09 -2.50 -2.59
N THR A 141 -10.81 -3.77 -2.31
CA THR A 141 -9.46 -4.27 -2.07
C THR A 141 -8.87 -4.78 -3.37
N ARG A 142 -7.74 -4.21 -3.80
CA ARG A 142 -7.11 -4.53 -5.09
C ARG A 142 -5.59 -4.55 -5.00
N CYS A 143 -4.99 -5.30 -5.92
CA CYS A 143 -3.57 -5.32 -6.14
C CYS A 143 -3.19 -4.40 -7.32
N PHE A 144 -2.17 -3.57 -7.10
CA PHE A 144 -1.69 -2.59 -8.07
C PHE A 144 -0.17 -2.66 -8.25
N GLU A 145 0.27 -2.25 -9.45
CA GLU A 145 1.67 -1.98 -9.77
C GLU A 145 1.83 -0.51 -10.19
N VAL A 146 2.87 0.15 -9.68
CA VAL A 146 3.18 1.53 -10.04
C VAL A 146 3.63 1.61 -11.50
N ALA A 147 2.83 2.32 -12.31
CA ALA A 147 3.09 2.57 -13.72
C ALA A 147 3.72 3.95 -13.98
N GLY A 148 3.48 4.93 -13.09
CA GLY A 148 4.02 6.28 -13.25
C GLY A 148 3.96 7.09 -11.96
N ILE A 149 4.81 8.10 -11.86
CA ILE A 149 4.94 8.97 -10.69
C ILE A 149 5.09 10.41 -11.19
N GLU A 150 4.20 11.29 -10.75
CA GLU A 150 4.23 12.73 -11.04
C GLU A 150 4.36 13.49 -9.73
N ARG A 151 5.53 14.09 -9.49
CA ARG A 151 5.79 14.87 -8.28
C ARG A 151 5.25 16.30 -8.46
N PRO A 152 4.80 16.96 -7.37
CA PRO A 152 4.41 18.36 -7.43
C PRO A 152 5.58 19.23 -7.91
N ASP A 153 5.26 20.25 -8.70
CA ASP A 153 6.27 21.22 -9.12
C ASP A 153 6.67 22.17 -7.97
N LEU A 154 7.72 22.96 -8.19
CA LEU A 154 8.23 23.89 -7.17
C LEU A 154 7.24 25.01 -6.83
N LEU A 155 6.33 25.36 -7.75
CA LEU A 155 5.34 26.42 -7.55
C LEU A 155 4.21 25.93 -6.65
N THR A 156 3.63 24.77 -6.98
CA THR A 156 2.65 24.05 -6.17
C THR A 156 3.22 23.76 -4.79
N ALA A 157 4.46 23.27 -4.69
CA ALA A 157 5.09 23.02 -3.41
C ALA A 157 5.24 24.30 -2.55
N SER A 158 5.51 25.45 -3.18
CA SER A 158 5.58 26.74 -2.51
C SER A 158 4.21 27.25 -2.06
N GLN A 159 3.16 27.00 -2.85
CA GLN A 159 1.78 27.37 -2.52
C GLN A 159 1.28 26.60 -1.29
N TYR A 160 1.50 25.28 -1.23
CA TYR A 160 1.16 24.48 -0.06
C TYR A 160 1.84 24.97 1.22
N LYS A 161 3.13 25.35 1.12
CA LYS A 161 3.89 25.93 2.25
C LYS A 161 3.37 27.29 2.72
N SER A 162 2.65 28.02 1.87
CA SER A 162 2.08 29.33 2.22
C SER A 162 0.82 29.21 3.09
N VAL A 163 0.19 28.02 3.12
CA VAL A 163 -0.99 27.77 3.95
C VAL A 163 -0.54 27.54 5.41
N PRO A 164 -0.96 28.40 6.36
CA PRO A 164 -0.52 28.27 7.74
C PRO A 164 -1.22 27.09 8.41
N HIS A 165 -0.48 26.03 8.70
CA HIS A 165 -0.98 24.86 9.40
C HIS A 165 0.04 24.38 10.44
N VAL A 166 -0.42 23.91 11.60
CA VAL A 166 0.45 23.56 12.75
C VAL A 166 1.47 22.47 12.37
N ARG A 167 1.05 21.49 11.56
CA ARG A 167 1.91 20.40 11.07
C ARG A 167 2.55 20.66 9.70
N GLY A 168 2.16 21.75 9.04
CA GLY A 168 2.45 22.00 7.62
C GLY A 168 1.67 21.05 6.69
N ILE A 169 1.11 21.58 5.61
CA ILE A 169 0.43 20.76 4.60
C ILE A 169 1.45 20.40 3.52
N LYS A 170 1.64 19.11 3.29
CA LYS A 170 2.57 18.60 2.28
C LYS A 170 1.92 18.70 0.90
N ALA A 171 2.73 19.02 -0.10
CA ALA A 171 2.26 19.11 -1.48
C ALA A 171 1.96 17.72 -2.04
N LEU A 172 0.84 17.60 -2.75
CA LEU A 172 0.40 16.37 -3.37
C LEU A 172 0.92 16.26 -4.80
N GLY A 173 1.35 15.07 -5.18
CA GLY A 173 1.54 14.65 -6.55
C GLY A 173 0.58 13.53 -6.92
N VAL A 174 0.83 12.89 -8.07
CA VAL A 174 0.00 11.83 -8.61
C VAL A 174 0.79 10.54 -8.74
N LEU A 175 0.28 9.47 -8.12
CA LEU A 175 0.73 8.10 -8.31
C LEU A 175 -0.18 7.41 -9.32
N LYS A 176 0.40 6.91 -10.41
CA LYS A 176 -0.32 6.18 -11.46
C LYS A 176 -0.16 4.69 -11.25
N LEU A 177 -1.26 4.01 -11.02
CA LEU A 177 -1.33 2.58 -10.70
C LEU A 177 -2.05 1.84 -11.82
N LYS A 178 -1.51 0.69 -12.22
CA LYS A 178 -2.19 -0.28 -13.09
C LYS A 178 -2.54 -1.52 -12.28
N HIS A 179 -3.55 -2.26 -12.72
CA HIS A 179 -3.92 -3.52 -12.07
C HIS A 179 -2.76 -4.52 -12.09
N TRP A 180 -2.58 -5.24 -10.99
CA TRP A 180 -1.67 -6.37 -10.86
C TRP A 180 -2.42 -7.53 -10.21
N GLU A 181 -2.25 -8.75 -10.72
CA GLU A 181 -3.01 -9.91 -10.22
C GLU A 181 -2.76 -10.22 -8.73
N GLY A 182 -1.58 -9.88 -8.22
CA GLY A 182 -1.24 -10.06 -6.81
C GLY A 182 -1.06 -11.52 -6.38
N PRO A 183 -0.71 -11.73 -5.10
CA PRO A 183 -0.71 -13.06 -4.48
C PRO A 183 -2.10 -13.53 -4.03
N LYS A 184 -3.13 -12.65 -4.09
CA LYS A 184 -4.53 -12.92 -3.71
C LYS A 184 -4.67 -13.58 -2.33
N ILE A 185 -3.92 -13.09 -1.35
CA ILE A 185 -3.95 -13.62 0.02
C ILE A 185 -5.29 -13.28 0.69
N ILE A 186 -5.90 -12.15 0.31
CA ILE A 186 -7.23 -11.72 0.74
C ILE A 186 -8.20 -11.90 -0.44
N PRO A 187 -9.41 -12.45 -0.21
CA PRO A 187 -10.45 -12.49 -1.23
C PRO A 187 -10.75 -11.06 -1.72
N GLU A 188 -10.73 -10.85 -3.02
CA GLU A 188 -11.22 -9.60 -3.61
C GLU A 188 -12.73 -9.54 -3.38
N ASP A 189 -13.21 -8.48 -2.74
CA ASP A 189 -14.66 -8.23 -2.52
C ASP A 189 -15.29 -7.82 -3.86
N PHE A 190 -15.60 -8.80 -4.70
CA PHE A 190 -16.49 -8.62 -5.84
C PHE A 190 -17.93 -8.84 -5.41
N THR A 191 -18.83 -7.94 -5.82
CA THR A 191 -20.25 -8.27 -5.87
C THR A 191 -20.52 -9.07 -7.14
N ASP A 192 -21.51 -9.98 -7.12
CA ASP A 192 -21.79 -10.95 -8.19
C ASP A 192 -21.97 -10.32 -9.61
N ASP A 193 -22.17 -9.00 -9.70
CA ASP A 193 -22.31 -8.24 -10.96
C ASP A 193 -20.97 -7.71 -11.54
N GLU A 194 -19.85 -7.78 -10.80
CA GLU A 194 -18.52 -7.28 -11.25
C GLU A 194 -17.63 -8.37 -11.89
N ASP A 195 -18.16 -9.58 -12.07
CA ASP A 195 -17.35 -10.81 -12.11
C ASP A 195 -16.71 -11.20 -13.45
N ASP A 196 -16.63 -10.33 -14.47
CA ASP A 196 -15.96 -10.76 -15.73
C ASP A 196 -15.39 -9.71 -16.69
N GLN A 197 -15.60 -8.40 -16.48
CA GLN A 197 -15.17 -7.38 -17.47
C GLN A 197 -14.11 -6.39 -16.98
N THR A 198 -13.97 -6.19 -15.67
CA THR A 198 -13.10 -5.15 -15.10
C THR A 198 -11.64 -5.62 -14.91
N ASN A 199 -11.41 -6.93 -14.78
CA ASN A 199 -10.09 -7.52 -14.46
C ASN A 199 -9.10 -7.57 -15.65
N LYS A 200 -9.45 -7.01 -16.81
CA LYS A 200 -8.60 -6.97 -18.02
C LYS A 200 -8.35 -5.56 -18.57
N SER A 201 -8.75 -4.52 -17.86
CA SER A 201 -8.39 -3.18 -18.32
C SER A 201 -6.95 -2.87 -17.89
N ASP A 202 -6.06 -2.60 -18.85
CA ASP A 202 -4.80 -1.87 -18.64
C ASP A 202 -5.06 -0.41 -18.22
N ALA A 203 -6.20 -0.15 -17.56
CA ALA A 203 -6.58 1.16 -17.10
C ALA A 203 -5.60 1.60 -16.02
N ILE A 204 -5.04 2.79 -16.23
CA ILE A 204 -4.19 3.45 -15.26
C ILE A 204 -5.09 4.32 -14.39
N GLU A 205 -5.12 4.03 -13.10
CA GLU A 205 -5.79 4.83 -12.08
C GLU A 205 -4.80 5.82 -11.45
N SER A 206 -5.28 7.00 -11.10
CA SER A 206 -4.47 8.09 -10.53
C SER A 206 -4.87 8.33 -9.08
N PHE A 207 -3.90 8.38 -8.19
CA PHE A 207 -4.10 8.61 -6.76
C PHE A 207 -3.23 9.76 -6.27
N TRP A 208 -3.73 10.55 -5.32
CA TRP A 208 -2.96 11.63 -4.73
C TRP A 208 -2.18 11.17 -3.51
N LEU A 209 -0.90 11.54 -3.47
CA LEU A 209 0.01 11.24 -2.36
C LEU A 209 1.00 12.38 -2.17
N GLU A 210 1.53 12.51 -0.97
CA GLU A 210 2.52 13.50 -0.61
C GLU A 210 3.87 13.25 -1.28
N ASP A 211 4.58 14.33 -1.61
CA ASP A 211 5.88 14.29 -2.29
C ASP A 211 6.92 13.40 -1.59
N ASP A 212 6.91 13.35 -0.25
CA ASP A 212 7.88 12.58 0.54
C ASP A 212 7.58 11.06 0.55
N ILE A 213 6.35 10.66 0.20
CA ILE A 213 5.96 9.27 -0.11
C ILE A 213 6.35 8.97 -1.55
N LEU A 214 5.99 9.85 -2.49
CA LEU A 214 6.29 9.69 -3.91
C LEU A 214 7.79 9.58 -4.19
N GLN A 215 8.64 10.24 -3.40
CA GLN A 215 10.10 10.13 -3.48
C GLN A 215 10.63 8.71 -3.19
N LEU A 216 9.90 7.92 -2.40
CA LEU A 216 10.24 6.54 -2.06
C LEU A 216 9.60 5.52 -3.02
N CYS A 217 8.57 5.93 -3.75
CA CYS A 217 7.95 5.11 -4.80
C CYS A 217 8.89 4.95 -6.01
N TYR A 218 8.75 3.83 -6.70
CA TYR A 218 9.46 3.54 -7.94
C TYR A 218 8.57 2.75 -8.89
N ILE A 219 8.85 2.84 -10.19
CA ILE A 219 8.10 2.10 -11.22
C ILE A 219 8.27 0.59 -10.96
N GLY A 220 7.17 -0.14 -11.00
CA GLY A 220 7.12 -1.57 -10.71
C GLY A 220 6.88 -1.91 -9.24
N LEU A 221 6.93 -0.94 -8.31
CA LEU A 221 6.50 -1.17 -6.92
C LEU A 221 5.08 -1.74 -6.93
N LYS A 222 4.88 -2.83 -6.19
CA LYS A 222 3.61 -3.55 -6.12
C LYS A 222 2.99 -3.37 -4.74
N MET A 223 1.67 -3.21 -4.70
CA MET A 223 0.95 -2.98 -3.45
C MET A 223 -0.41 -3.66 -3.45
N GLU A 224 -0.82 -4.14 -2.29
CA GLU A 224 -2.17 -4.64 -2.00
C GLU A 224 -2.80 -3.64 -1.03
N ILE A 225 -3.85 -2.97 -1.49
CA ILE A 225 -4.45 -1.83 -0.78
C ILE A 225 -5.97 -1.89 -0.85
N GLU A 226 -6.60 -1.43 0.21
CA GLU A 226 -8.02 -1.10 0.28
C GLU A 226 -8.20 0.37 -0.13
N VAL A 227 -9.01 0.57 -1.17
CA VAL A 227 -9.30 1.87 -1.77
C VAL A 227 -10.76 2.21 -1.52
N HIS A 228 -11.00 3.46 -1.13
CA HIS A 228 -12.33 4.04 -1.07
C HIS A 228 -12.49 5.09 -2.15
N GLU A 229 -13.66 5.12 -2.79
CA GLU A 229 -14.07 6.12 -3.77
C GLU A 229 -15.22 6.96 -3.18
N LEU A 230 -15.02 8.27 -3.17
CA LEU A 230 -15.99 9.26 -2.72
C LEU A 230 -16.94 9.65 -3.86
N ASN A 231 -18.15 10.11 -3.52
CA ASN A 231 -19.16 10.57 -4.49
C ASN A 231 -18.70 11.74 -5.38
N ILE A 232 -17.64 12.44 -4.97
CA ILE A 232 -16.98 13.51 -5.72
C ILE A 232 -15.88 13.00 -6.69
N GLY A 233 -15.72 11.68 -6.85
CA GLY A 233 -14.73 11.07 -7.73
C GLY A 233 -13.31 10.96 -7.17
N VAL A 234 -13.09 11.43 -5.94
CA VAL A 234 -11.81 11.28 -5.24
C VAL A 234 -11.65 9.85 -4.74
N LYS A 235 -10.48 9.26 -4.99
CA LYS A 235 -10.09 7.97 -4.44
C LYS A 235 -8.94 8.13 -3.45
N PHE A 236 -8.99 7.43 -2.34
CA PHE A 236 -7.96 7.45 -1.31
C PHE A 236 -7.62 6.05 -0.80
N PHE A 237 -6.41 5.90 -0.26
CA PHE A 237 -5.96 4.66 0.36
C PHE A 237 -6.41 4.60 1.81
N ASP A 238 -7.17 3.57 2.19
CA ASP A 238 -7.58 3.41 3.58
C ASP A 238 -6.65 2.43 4.32
N ARG A 239 -6.49 1.22 3.78
CA ARG A 239 -5.67 0.18 4.40
C ARG A 239 -4.60 -0.35 3.47
N LEU A 240 -3.37 -0.41 3.97
CA LEU A 240 -2.27 -1.12 3.33
C LEU A 240 -2.22 -2.57 3.84
N HIS A 241 -2.34 -3.54 2.93
CA HIS A 241 -2.20 -4.96 3.25
C HIS A 241 -0.80 -5.49 2.97
N GLY A 242 -0.15 -5.01 1.90
CA GLY A 242 1.19 -5.46 1.54
C GLY A 242 1.90 -4.55 0.55
N LEU A 243 3.23 -4.53 0.63
CA LEU A 243 4.13 -3.89 -0.33
C LEU A 243 5.14 -4.91 -0.84
N TYR A 244 5.41 -4.88 -2.13
CA TYR A 244 6.26 -5.86 -2.81
C TYR A 244 7.20 -5.19 -3.79
N CYS A 245 8.40 -5.75 -3.90
CA CYS A 245 9.43 -5.31 -4.85
C CYS A 245 8.98 -5.47 -6.31
N SER A 246 9.65 -4.78 -7.23
CA SER A 246 9.34 -4.81 -8.66
C SER A 246 9.46 -6.21 -9.26
N PHE A 247 10.44 -6.98 -8.79
CA PHE A 247 10.70 -8.35 -9.21
C PHE A 247 9.85 -9.40 -8.49
N PHE A 248 8.95 -9.02 -7.58
CA PHE A 248 8.08 -9.97 -6.90
C PHE A 248 7.11 -10.63 -7.89
N VAL A 249 7.05 -11.96 -7.86
CA VAL A 249 6.15 -12.76 -8.68
C VAL A 249 5.42 -13.72 -7.75
N ALA A 250 4.09 -13.61 -7.69
CA ALA A 250 3.26 -14.55 -6.96
C ALA A 250 3.32 -15.91 -7.64
N LEU A 251 3.77 -16.94 -6.93
CA LEU A 251 3.85 -18.29 -7.48
C LEU A 251 2.48 -18.96 -7.40
N PRO A 252 2.06 -19.77 -8.41
CA PRO A 252 0.79 -20.48 -8.37
C PRO A 252 0.62 -21.34 -7.11
N ASN A 253 1.71 -21.89 -6.59
CA ASN A 253 1.69 -22.70 -5.37
C ASN A 253 1.33 -21.89 -4.11
N GLU A 254 1.64 -20.59 -4.09
CA GLU A 254 1.26 -19.69 -2.98
C GLU A 254 -0.24 -19.39 -3.01
N LYS A 255 -0.86 -19.44 -4.20
CA LYS A 255 -2.32 -19.31 -4.38
C LYS A 255 -3.12 -20.55 -3.95
N MET A 256 -2.44 -21.66 -3.63
CA MET A 256 -3.07 -22.92 -3.20
C MET A 256 -3.23 -23.03 -1.67
N LEU A 257 -2.93 -21.97 -0.92
CA LEU A 257 -3.19 -21.90 0.52
C LEU A 257 -4.70 -22.08 0.79
N GLY A 258 -5.07 -23.22 1.38
CA GLY A 258 -6.48 -23.57 1.66
C GLY A 258 -7.15 -24.47 0.62
N TYR A 259 -6.43 -24.92 -0.42
CA TYR A 259 -6.96 -25.90 -1.37
C TYR A 259 -7.34 -27.21 -0.67
N LYS A 260 -8.64 -27.52 -0.67
CA LYS A 260 -9.16 -28.85 -0.34
C LYS A 260 -9.46 -29.59 -1.63
N GLU A 261 -8.86 -30.76 -1.78
CA GLU A 261 -9.15 -31.69 -2.87
C GLU A 261 -10.66 -31.98 -2.89
N SER A 262 -11.32 -31.66 -4.02
CA SER A 262 -12.76 -31.87 -4.19
C SER A 262 -13.07 -33.37 -4.20
N GLY A 263 -13.42 -33.91 -3.03
CA GLY A 263 -13.86 -35.31 -2.90
C GLY A 263 -13.56 -36.03 -1.59
N LYS A 264 -12.82 -35.44 -0.64
CA LYS A 264 -12.62 -36.05 0.69
C LYS A 264 -13.26 -35.22 1.79
N THR A 265 -14.56 -35.41 1.97
CA THR A 265 -15.22 -35.06 3.24
C THR A 265 -14.62 -35.90 4.35
N SER A 266 -13.99 -35.26 5.34
CA SER A 266 -13.47 -35.87 6.56
C SER A 266 -14.61 -36.18 7.54
N PHE A 267 -15.55 -37.03 7.13
CA PHE A 267 -16.47 -37.69 8.05
C PHE A 267 -16.08 -39.17 8.09
N PRO A 268 -15.71 -39.73 9.25
CA PRO A 268 -15.56 -41.17 9.36
C PRO A 268 -16.92 -41.81 9.10
N GLU A 269 -16.98 -42.70 8.11
CA GLU A 269 -18.11 -43.60 7.91
C GLU A 269 -18.30 -44.41 9.19
N THR A 270 -19.28 -44.04 10.01
CA THR A 270 -19.76 -44.90 11.07
C THR A 270 -20.35 -46.14 10.40
N GLN A 271 -19.61 -47.23 10.49
CA GLN A 271 -20.05 -48.57 10.19
C GLN A 271 -21.41 -48.80 10.87
N LYS A 272 -22.48 -48.89 10.06
CA LYS A 272 -23.69 -49.60 10.45
C LYS A 272 -23.33 -51.08 10.51
N THR A 273 -22.94 -51.57 11.69
CA THR A 273 -23.04 -52.98 12.02
C THR A 273 -24.34 -53.22 12.78
N LEU A 274 -25.14 -54.13 12.20
CA LEU A 274 -26.30 -54.74 12.84
C LEU A 274 -25.86 -55.53 14.08
N GLY A 275 -26.69 -55.46 15.12
CA GLY A 275 -26.63 -56.26 16.35
C GLY A 275 -27.79 -55.89 17.26
#